data_AF-A0A3S4TT93-F1
#
_entry.id   AF-A0A3S4TT93-F1
#
_cell.length_a   1.000
_cell.length_b   1.000
_cell.length_c   1.000
_cell.angle_alpha   90.00
_cell.angle_beta   90.00
_cell.angle_gamma   90.00
#
_symmetry.space_group_name_H-M   'P 1'
#
loop_
_entity.id
_entity.type
_entity.pdbx_description
1 polymer ?
#
loop_
_entity_poly.entity_id
_entity_poly.type
_entity_poly.pdbx_seq_one_letter_code
_entity_poly.pdbx_strand_id
1 'polypeptide(L)'
;MLALLAGLIAGPYLSGQQGYVRIETAGNIYEMSITTLVILFIATLAVIYAIEWAVSRFLRLSNNTYSWFSRRKRVKAQKQTLEGLMKMDEGDYTKAEKLIGKNAKHSDEPILNLIKAAEAAQQRGDEFSANRYLIEATELAGSDNLLVEIARTRILLQQNKLPAARSSVDSLLEMTDRNKEVLKLAVEIYMQSKAYQALDNILDLIQRSGLYSPDEFKVVQLKTENGLLDEK
;
A
#
# COMPACT_ATOMS: atom_id res chain seq x y z
N MET A 1 45.32 -26.84 7.62
CA MET A 1 45.28 -26.38 6.22
C MET A 1 46.66 -25.93 5.73
N LEU A 2 47.27 -24.87 6.28
CA LEU A 2 48.59 -24.38 5.82
C LEU A 2 49.74 -25.41 5.92
N ALA A 3 49.80 -26.19 6.99
CA ALA A 3 50.82 -27.25 7.14
C ALA A 3 50.64 -28.43 6.15
N LEU A 4 49.38 -28.75 5.80
CA LEU A 4 49.08 -29.78 4.79
C LEU A 4 49.42 -29.29 3.37
N LEU A 5 49.15 -28.01 3.08
CA LEU A 5 49.56 -27.34 1.84
C LEU A 5 51.09 -27.30 1.69
N ALA A 6 51.80 -26.93 2.77
CA ALA A 6 53.25 -26.93 2.79
C ALA A 6 53.82 -28.35 2.57
N GLY A 7 53.24 -29.38 3.20
CA GLY A 7 53.63 -30.78 3.00
C GLY A 7 53.36 -31.30 1.58
N LEU A 8 52.24 -30.90 0.95
CA LEU A 8 51.89 -31.29 -0.41
C LEU A 8 52.81 -30.64 -1.46
N ILE A 9 53.30 -29.42 -1.20
CA ILE A 9 54.23 -28.70 -2.09
C ILE A 9 55.68 -29.19 -1.86
N ALA A 10 56.09 -29.37 -0.60
CA ALA A 10 57.46 -29.75 -0.25
C ALA A 10 57.75 -31.25 -0.43
N GLY A 11 56.77 -32.12 -0.23
CA GLY A 11 56.92 -33.58 -0.30
C GLY A 11 57.45 -34.09 -1.65
N PRO A 12 56.86 -33.69 -2.79
CA PRO A 12 57.34 -34.10 -4.12
C PRO A 12 58.73 -33.53 -4.45
N TYR A 13 59.04 -32.33 -3.95
CA TYR A 13 60.33 -31.68 -4.17
C TYR A 13 61.48 -32.40 -3.45
N LEU A 14 61.17 -33.00 -2.28
CA LEU A 14 62.12 -33.77 -1.48
C LEU A 14 62.28 -35.23 -1.95
N SER A 15 61.29 -35.79 -2.67
CA SER A 15 61.28 -37.20 -3.09
C SER A 15 62.00 -37.49 -4.41
N GLY A 16 62.50 -36.48 -5.12
CA GLY A 16 63.33 -36.66 -6.33
C GLY A 16 62.64 -37.28 -7.56
N GLN A 17 61.35 -37.63 -7.48
CA GLN A 17 60.55 -38.10 -8.61
C GLN A 17 59.47 -37.07 -8.94
N GLN A 18 59.79 -36.19 -9.89
CA GLN A 18 58.87 -35.17 -10.38
C GLN A 18 57.90 -35.80 -11.37
N GLY A 19 56.78 -36.34 -10.86
CA GLY A 19 55.69 -36.74 -11.75
C GLY A 19 55.26 -35.55 -12.62
N TYR A 20 55.05 -35.81 -13.91
CA TYR A 20 54.68 -34.80 -14.89
C TYR A 20 53.29 -35.08 -15.45
N VAL A 21 52.58 -34.01 -15.78
CA VAL A 21 51.28 -34.04 -16.43
C VAL A 21 51.47 -33.50 -17.82
N ARG A 22 51.12 -34.32 -18.81
CA ARG A 22 51.13 -33.95 -20.23
C ARG A 22 49.70 -33.74 -20.68
N ILE A 23 49.36 -32.49 -21.01
CA ILE A 23 48.04 -32.14 -21.56
C ILE A 23 48.23 -31.84 -23.05
N GLU A 24 47.62 -32.66 -23.90
CA GLU A 24 47.63 -32.45 -25.35
C GLU A 24 46.33 -31.79 -25.77
N THR A 25 46.44 -30.66 -26.47
CA THR A 25 45.27 -29.98 -27.03
C THR A 25 45.63 -29.40 -28.40
N ALA A 26 44.92 -29.85 -29.44
CA ALA A 26 45.05 -29.36 -30.82
C ALA A 26 46.51 -29.23 -31.33
N GLY A 27 47.35 -30.23 -31.05
CA GLY A 27 48.75 -30.27 -31.50
C GLY A 27 49.75 -29.55 -30.60
N ASN A 28 49.29 -28.86 -29.55
CA ASN A 28 50.16 -28.28 -28.53
C ASN A 28 50.24 -29.21 -27.32
N ILE A 29 51.48 -29.54 -26.94
CA ILE A 29 51.78 -30.38 -25.78
C ILE A 29 52.28 -29.45 -24.69
N TYR A 30 51.51 -29.33 -23.62
CA TYR A 30 51.92 -28.60 -22.42
C TYR A 30 52.37 -29.63 -21.37
N GLU A 31 53.67 -29.63 -21.08
CA GLU A 31 54.27 -30.45 -20.03
C GLU A 31 54.43 -29.59 -18.77
N MET A 32 53.75 -29.99 -17.70
CA MET A 32 53.83 -29.31 -16.41
C MET A 32 54.11 -30.31 -15.30
N SER A 33 54.78 -29.88 -14.23
CA SER A 33 54.92 -30.69 -13.03
C SER A 33 53.57 -30.85 -12.32
N ILE A 34 53.33 -31.99 -11.69
CA ILE A 34 52.16 -32.21 -10.82
C ILE A 34 52.06 -31.11 -9.74
N THR A 35 53.20 -30.64 -9.21
CA THR A 35 53.23 -29.56 -8.22
C THR A 35 52.68 -28.25 -8.79
N THR A 36 53.07 -27.89 -10.01
CA THR A 36 52.56 -26.72 -10.73
C THR A 36 51.06 -26.81 -10.97
N LEU A 37 50.57 -28.00 -11.35
CA LEU A 37 49.13 -28.23 -11.55
C LEU A 37 48.35 -28.03 -10.24
N VAL A 38 48.84 -28.56 -9.13
CA VAL A 38 48.22 -28.43 -7.81
C VAL A 38 48.18 -26.97 -7.35
N ILE A 39 49.28 -26.23 -7.51
CA ILE A 39 49.36 -24.80 -7.18
C ILE A 39 48.35 -24.01 -8.04
N LEU A 40 48.29 -24.28 -9.35
CA LEU A 40 47.36 -23.62 -10.25
C LEU A 40 45.90 -23.92 -9.87
N PHE A 41 45.58 -25.17 -9.53
CA PHE A 41 44.25 -25.56 -9.08
C PHE A 41 43.82 -24.82 -7.81
N ILE A 42 44.72 -24.75 -6.81
CA ILE A 42 44.46 -24.00 -5.57
C ILE A 42 44.29 -22.51 -5.86
N ALA A 43 45.13 -21.93 -6.72
CA ALA A 43 45.03 -20.53 -7.12
C ALA A 43 43.69 -20.23 -7.83
N THR A 44 43.27 -21.10 -8.75
CA THR A 44 41.97 -20.97 -9.43
C THR A 44 40.80 -21.04 -8.44
N LEU A 45 40.81 -21.98 -7.49
CA LEU A 45 39.78 -22.05 -6.46
C LEU A 45 39.76 -20.79 -5.57
N ALA A 46 40.94 -20.29 -5.19
CA ALA A 46 41.05 -19.06 -4.41
C ALA A 46 40.44 -17.85 -5.15
N VAL A 47 40.69 -17.74 -6.46
CA VAL A 47 40.10 -16.69 -7.31
C VAL A 47 38.58 -16.83 -7.39
N ILE A 48 38.05 -18.05 -7.60
CA ILE A 48 36.61 -18.29 -7.65
C ILE A 48 35.95 -17.88 -6.33
N TYR A 49 36.49 -18.30 -5.19
CA TYR A 49 35.97 -17.91 -3.87
C TYR A 49 36.09 -16.42 -3.59
N ALA A 50 37.17 -15.76 -4.03
CA ALA A 50 37.34 -14.32 -3.90
C ALA A 50 36.28 -13.56 -4.71
N ILE A 51 35.97 -14.02 -5.92
CA ILE A 51 34.91 -13.45 -6.77
C ILE A 51 33.54 -13.68 -6.11
N GLU A 52 33.25 -14.89 -5.65
CA GLU A 52 31.99 -15.20 -4.96
C GLU A 52 31.78 -14.33 -3.71
N TRP A 53 32.84 -14.15 -2.91
CA TRP A 53 32.83 -13.29 -1.73
C TRP A 53 32.60 -11.83 -2.11
N ALA A 54 33.30 -11.32 -3.14
CA ALA A 54 33.15 -9.96 -3.62
C ALA A 54 31.73 -9.69 -4.13
N VAL A 55 31.18 -10.59 -4.96
CA VAL A 55 29.82 -10.49 -5.49
C VAL A 55 28.80 -10.55 -4.35
N SER A 56 28.92 -11.51 -3.43
CA SER A 56 28.02 -11.66 -2.28
C SER A 56 28.06 -10.43 -1.36
N ARG A 57 29.25 -9.85 -1.15
CA ARG A 57 29.43 -8.63 -0.35
C ARG A 57 28.73 -7.44 -1.01
N PHE A 58 28.91 -7.26 -2.31
CA PHE A 58 28.34 -6.15 -3.06
C PHE A 58 26.81 -6.25 -3.13
N LEU A 59 26.26 -7.45 -3.37
CA LEU A 59 24.81 -7.68 -3.38
C LEU A 59 24.18 -7.50 -1.98
N ARG A 60 24.85 -7.92 -0.90
CA ARG A 60 24.38 -7.71 0.48
C ARG A 60 24.37 -6.25 0.91
N LEU A 61 25.34 -5.44 0.45
CA LEU A 61 25.33 -3.99 0.66
C LEU A 61 24.24 -3.29 -0.17
N SER A 62 23.99 -3.75 -1.40
CA SER A 62 22.96 -3.20 -2.29
C SER A 62 21.54 -3.34 -1.72
N ASN A 63 21.22 -4.49 -1.11
CA ASN A 63 19.91 -4.70 -0.45
C ASN A 63 19.63 -3.68 0.68
N ASN A 64 20.68 -3.14 1.32
CA ASN A 64 20.52 -2.14 2.39
C ASN A 64 20.37 -0.71 1.85
N THR A 65 20.79 -0.44 0.61
CA THR A 65 20.68 0.89 -0.03
C THR A 65 19.31 1.08 -0.71
N TYR A 66 18.74 0.01 -1.28
CA TYR A 66 17.41 0.06 -1.91
C TYR A 66 16.29 0.33 -0.90
N SER A 67 16.39 -0.26 0.30
CA SER A 67 15.46 0.00 1.41
C SER A 67 15.58 1.44 1.94
N TRP A 68 16.79 2.02 1.96
CA TRP A 68 17.02 3.39 2.43
C TRP A 68 16.41 4.46 1.52
N PHE A 69 16.53 4.30 0.20
CA PHE A 69 15.93 5.23 -0.76
C PHE A 69 14.40 5.12 -0.77
N SER A 70 13.87 3.89 -0.70
CA SER A 70 12.43 3.63 -0.55
C SER A 70 11.90 4.23 0.76
N ARG A 71 12.61 4.05 1.88
CA ARG A 71 12.24 4.61 3.18
C ARG A 71 12.25 6.14 3.20
N ARG A 72 13.24 6.80 2.58
CA ARG A 72 13.23 8.26 2.43
C ARG A 72 12.03 8.76 1.62
N LYS A 73 11.70 8.09 0.52
CA LYS A 73 10.53 8.44 -0.29
C LYS A 73 9.23 8.32 0.50
N ARG A 74 9.07 7.24 1.29
CA ARG A 74 7.91 7.03 2.18
C ARG A 74 7.79 8.12 3.24
N VAL A 75 8.88 8.42 3.96
CA VAL A 75 8.89 9.48 4.98
C VAL A 75 8.55 10.85 4.36
N LYS A 76 9.04 11.14 3.17
CA LYS A 76 8.69 12.36 2.45
C LYS A 76 7.20 12.39 2.07
N ALA A 77 6.66 11.29 1.55
CA ALA A 77 5.25 11.19 1.20
C ALA A 77 4.35 11.41 2.43
N GLN A 78 4.66 10.76 3.57
CA GLN A 78 3.94 10.97 4.84
C GLN A 78 3.96 12.43 5.29
N LYS A 79 5.13 13.09 5.23
CA LYS A 79 5.23 14.52 5.60
C LYS A 79 4.37 15.40 4.70
N GLN A 80 4.32 15.10 3.40
CA GLN A 80 3.49 15.84 2.45
C GLN A 80 2.00 15.58 2.66
N THR A 81 1.60 14.35 3.00
CA THR A 81 0.22 14.05 3.41
C THR A 81 -0.16 14.85 4.64
N LEU A 82 0.67 14.86 5.68
CA LEU A 82 0.39 15.62 6.90
C LEU A 82 0.29 17.13 6.62
N GLU A 83 1.19 17.67 5.81
CA GLU A 83 1.14 19.07 5.37
C GLU A 83 -0.11 19.37 4.56
N GLY A 84 -0.51 18.46 3.68
CA GLY A 84 -1.74 18.58 2.90
C GLY A 84 -2.99 18.54 3.78
N LEU A 85 -3.03 17.70 4.80
CA LEU A 85 -4.13 17.65 5.77
C LEU A 85 -4.23 18.96 6.56
N MET A 86 -3.10 19.53 7.02
CA MET A 86 -3.09 20.85 7.65
C MET A 86 -3.64 21.94 6.71
N LYS A 87 -3.27 21.89 5.42
CA LYS A 87 -3.80 22.82 4.42
C LYS A 87 -5.30 22.64 4.17
N MET A 88 -5.80 21.41 4.28
CA MET A 88 -7.22 21.11 4.19
C MET A 88 -7.99 21.77 5.33
N ASP A 89 -7.46 21.68 6.56
CA ASP A 89 -8.05 22.32 7.75
C ASP A 89 -7.96 23.86 7.71
N GLU A 90 -6.94 24.41 7.06
CA GLU A 90 -6.84 25.84 6.76
C GLU A 90 -7.80 26.31 5.63
N GLY A 91 -8.47 25.38 4.94
CA GLY A 91 -9.36 25.66 3.80
C GLY A 91 -8.64 25.83 2.45
N ASP A 92 -7.32 25.63 2.39
CA ASP A 92 -6.54 25.63 1.14
C ASP A 92 -6.58 24.24 0.48
N TYR A 93 -7.76 23.90 -0.06
CA TYR A 93 -8.03 22.62 -0.70
C TYR A 93 -7.19 22.37 -1.95
N THR A 94 -6.78 23.44 -2.66
CA THR A 94 -5.94 23.33 -3.85
C THR A 94 -4.54 22.83 -3.50
N LYS A 95 -3.92 23.40 -2.45
CA LYS A 95 -2.61 22.92 -2.00
C LYS A 95 -2.72 21.56 -1.32
N ALA A 96 -3.79 21.32 -0.56
CA ALA A 96 -4.06 20.03 0.06
C ALA A 96 -4.10 18.89 -0.99
N GLU A 97 -4.93 19.02 -2.02
CA GLU A 97 -5.06 18.06 -3.11
C GLU A 97 -3.71 17.79 -3.78
N LYS A 98 -2.94 18.84 -4.07
CA LYS A 98 -1.62 18.70 -4.70
C LYS A 98 -0.61 17.97 -3.81
N LEU A 99 -0.62 18.23 -2.50
CA LEU A 99 0.30 17.61 -1.54
C LEU A 99 -0.05 16.14 -1.27
N ILE A 100 -1.34 15.84 -1.11
CA ILE A 100 -1.87 14.50 -0.82
C ILE A 100 -1.86 13.64 -2.09
N GLY A 101 -2.43 14.14 -3.19
CA GLY A 101 -2.63 13.40 -4.43
C GLY A 101 -1.32 13.05 -5.16
N LYS A 102 -0.30 13.93 -5.12
CA LYS A 102 0.96 13.72 -5.87
C LYS A 102 1.70 12.45 -5.47
N ASN A 103 1.57 11.99 -4.23
CA ASN A 103 2.24 10.78 -3.75
C ASN A 103 1.30 9.73 -3.19
N ALA A 104 0.00 9.82 -3.47
CA ALA A 104 -0.98 8.90 -2.89
C ALA A 104 -0.60 7.43 -3.15
N LYS A 105 -0.31 7.06 -4.41
CA LYS A 105 0.14 5.70 -4.81
C LYS A 105 1.44 5.22 -4.16
N HIS A 106 2.28 6.12 -3.64
CA HIS A 106 3.59 5.79 -3.07
C HIS A 106 3.61 5.89 -1.54
N SER A 107 2.49 6.24 -0.94
CA SER A 107 2.35 6.28 0.51
C SER A 107 2.16 4.88 1.09
N ASP A 108 2.32 4.76 2.40
CA ASP A 108 2.07 3.49 3.10
C ASP A 108 0.58 3.11 3.08
N GLU A 109 -0.32 4.10 2.96
CA GLU A 109 -1.78 3.92 2.88
C GLU A 109 -2.36 4.61 1.63
N PRO A 110 -2.18 4.05 0.43
CA PRO A 110 -2.58 4.69 -0.82
C PRO A 110 -4.08 4.99 -0.92
N ILE A 111 -4.91 4.07 -0.47
CA ILE A 111 -6.39 4.17 -0.55
C ILE A 111 -6.86 5.37 0.28
N LEU A 112 -6.37 5.49 1.53
CA LEU A 112 -6.73 6.61 2.41
C LEU A 112 -6.32 7.96 1.81
N ASN A 113 -5.12 8.04 1.24
CA ASN A 113 -4.65 9.27 0.61
C ASN A 113 -5.46 9.66 -0.63
N LEU A 114 -5.87 8.68 -1.44
CA LEU A 114 -6.75 8.94 -2.58
C LEU A 114 -8.12 9.44 -2.13
N ILE A 115 -8.69 8.85 -1.09
CA ILE A 115 -9.95 9.33 -0.49
C ILE A 115 -9.80 10.76 0.01
N LYS A 116 -8.71 11.08 0.72
CA LYS A 116 -8.46 12.45 1.20
C LYS A 116 -8.23 13.45 0.07
N ALA A 117 -7.58 13.04 -1.02
CA ALA A 117 -7.46 13.86 -2.22
C ALA A 117 -8.82 14.08 -2.90
N ALA A 118 -9.68 13.06 -2.93
CA ALA A 118 -11.05 13.18 -3.45
C ALA A 118 -11.89 14.16 -2.61
N GLU A 119 -11.81 14.07 -1.28
CA GLU A 119 -12.48 15.00 -0.35
C GLU A 119 -11.99 16.44 -0.56
N ALA A 120 -10.67 16.65 -0.67
CA ALA A 120 -10.11 17.98 -0.95
C ALA A 120 -10.58 18.53 -2.30
N ALA A 121 -10.58 17.71 -3.36
CA ALA A 121 -11.07 18.11 -4.68
C ALA A 121 -12.57 18.47 -4.65
N GLN A 122 -13.38 17.71 -3.90
CA GLN A 122 -14.80 18.00 -3.72
C GLN A 122 -15.02 19.33 -3.00
N GLN A 123 -14.27 19.61 -1.93
CA GLN A 123 -14.36 20.89 -1.20
C GLN A 123 -13.91 22.09 -2.05
N ARG A 124 -13.03 21.87 -3.02
CA ARG A 124 -12.66 22.86 -4.04
C ARG A 124 -13.76 23.07 -5.11
N GLY A 125 -14.79 22.23 -5.13
CA GLY A 125 -15.85 22.25 -6.13
C GLY A 125 -15.49 21.54 -7.44
N ASP A 126 -14.43 20.73 -7.47
CA ASP A 126 -14.02 19.96 -8.65
C ASP A 126 -14.49 18.52 -8.55
N GLU A 127 -15.74 18.30 -8.99
CA GLU A 127 -16.38 16.98 -8.97
C GLU A 127 -15.64 15.96 -9.86
N PHE A 128 -15.01 16.42 -10.96
CA PHE A 128 -14.33 15.54 -11.90
C PHE A 128 -13.06 14.95 -11.27
N SER A 129 -12.24 15.80 -10.65
CA SER A 129 -11.05 15.36 -9.94
C SER A 129 -11.41 14.48 -8.74
N ALA A 130 -12.47 14.82 -8.00
CA ALA A 130 -12.97 13.99 -6.90
C ALA A 130 -13.34 12.57 -7.37
N ASN A 131 -14.13 12.47 -8.44
CA ASN A 131 -14.53 11.17 -8.97
C ASN A 131 -13.34 10.37 -9.52
N ARG A 132 -12.38 11.03 -10.18
CA ARG A 132 -11.14 10.38 -10.65
C ARG A 132 -10.38 9.71 -9.51
N TYR A 133 -10.22 10.42 -8.38
CA TYR A 133 -9.53 9.85 -7.22
C TYR A 133 -10.30 8.69 -6.58
N LEU A 134 -11.64 8.75 -6.55
CA LEU A 134 -12.46 7.63 -6.06
C LEU A 134 -12.35 6.39 -6.96
N ILE A 135 -12.33 6.56 -8.29
CA ILE A 135 -12.12 5.45 -9.23
C ILE A 135 -10.76 4.80 -8.98
N GLU A 136 -9.70 5.61 -8.87
CA GLU A 136 -8.36 5.12 -8.58
C GLU A 136 -8.28 4.39 -7.23
N ALA A 137 -9.00 4.89 -6.22
CA ALA A 137 -9.11 4.23 -4.92
C ALA A 137 -9.83 2.87 -5.04
N THR A 138 -10.93 2.79 -5.79
CA THR A 138 -11.65 1.53 -6.05
C THR A 138 -10.77 0.53 -6.81
N GLU A 139 -10.00 0.96 -7.82
CA GLU A 139 -9.08 0.09 -8.56
C GLU A 139 -8.02 -0.55 -7.65
N LEU A 140 -7.52 0.19 -6.66
CA LEU A 140 -6.53 -0.33 -5.70
C LEU A 140 -7.15 -1.16 -4.57
N ALA A 141 -8.35 -0.80 -4.12
CA ALA A 141 -8.97 -1.37 -2.94
C ALA A 141 -9.88 -2.58 -3.23
N GLY A 142 -10.35 -2.71 -4.48
CA GLY A 142 -11.44 -3.61 -4.87
C GLY A 142 -12.81 -2.93 -4.82
N SER A 143 -13.77 -3.50 -5.56
CA SER A 143 -15.14 -2.95 -5.70
C SER A 143 -15.91 -2.89 -4.38
N ASP A 144 -15.64 -3.80 -3.45
CA ASP A 144 -16.44 -3.97 -2.23
C ASP A 144 -15.74 -3.35 -1.01
N ASN A 145 -14.84 -2.39 -1.24
CA ASN A 145 -14.14 -1.74 -0.15
C ASN A 145 -15.03 -0.72 0.55
N LEU A 146 -15.43 -1.05 1.78
CA LEU A 146 -16.30 -0.23 2.62
C LEU A 146 -15.84 1.24 2.75
N LEU A 147 -14.53 1.49 2.90
CA LEU A 147 -14.03 2.84 3.13
C LEU A 147 -14.21 3.73 1.89
N VAL A 148 -13.96 3.17 0.70
CA VAL A 148 -14.13 3.87 -0.57
C VAL A 148 -15.60 4.17 -0.83
N GLU A 149 -16.49 3.21 -0.55
CA GLU A 149 -17.93 3.40 -0.74
C GLU A 149 -18.51 4.43 0.24
N ILE A 150 -18.11 4.42 1.52
CA ILE A 150 -18.48 5.49 2.48
C ILE A 150 -18.06 6.87 1.96
N ALA A 151 -16.83 6.99 1.45
CA ALA A 151 -16.32 8.26 0.91
C ALA A 151 -17.10 8.69 -0.34
N ARG A 152 -17.40 7.75 -1.25
CA ARG A 152 -18.22 7.98 -2.45
C ARG A 152 -19.61 8.47 -2.07
N THR A 153 -20.30 7.79 -1.16
CA THR A 153 -21.64 8.18 -0.69
C THR A 153 -21.63 9.58 -0.07
N ARG A 154 -20.64 9.88 0.78
CA ARG A 154 -20.49 11.21 1.40
C ARG A 154 -20.25 12.31 0.37
N ILE A 155 -19.42 12.05 -0.65
CA ILE A 155 -19.18 13.00 -1.74
C ILE A 155 -20.46 13.22 -2.56
N LEU A 156 -21.23 12.16 -2.88
CA LEU A 156 -22.51 12.29 -3.57
C LEU A 156 -23.52 13.15 -2.79
N LEU A 157 -23.55 12.98 -1.47
CA LEU A 157 -24.37 13.80 -0.57
C LEU A 157 -23.93 15.27 -0.60
N GLN A 158 -22.62 15.55 -0.53
CA GLN A 158 -22.07 16.91 -0.64
C GLN A 158 -22.34 17.56 -2.00
N GLN A 159 -22.39 16.77 -3.07
CA GLN A 159 -22.77 17.20 -4.42
C GLN A 159 -24.28 17.40 -4.58
N ASN A 160 -25.07 17.18 -3.52
CA ASN A 160 -26.53 17.24 -3.53
C ASN A 160 -27.18 16.26 -4.55
N LYS A 161 -26.47 15.18 -4.91
CA LYS A 161 -26.98 14.12 -5.81
C LYS A 161 -27.77 13.10 -5.01
N LEU A 162 -28.86 13.56 -4.39
CA LEU A 162 -29.65 12.77 -3.42
C LEU A 162 -30.13 11.41 -3.96
N PRO A 163 -30.61 11.28 -5.23
CA PRO A 163 -31.01 9.97 -5.74
C PRO A 163 -29.85 8.97 -5.80
N ALA A 164 -28.66 9.43 -6.20
CA ALA A 164 -27.47 8.58 -6.25
C ALA A 164 -26.94 8.26 -4.85
N ALA A 165 -26.96 9.24 -3.94
CA ALA A 165 -26.58 9.03 -2.54
C ALA A 165 -27.50 8.00 -1.86
N ARG A 166 -28.81 8.05 -2.15
CA ARG A 166 -29.79 7.07 -1.64
C ARG A 166 -29.48 5.65 -2.12
N SER A 167 -29.33 5.47 -3.43
CA SER A 167 -28.96 4.14 -3.98
C SER A 167 -27.64 3.63 -3.40
N SER A 168 -26.66 4.53 -3.19
CA SER A 168 -25.36 4.17 -2.65
C SER A 168 -25.43 3.77 -1.17
N VAL A 169 -26.24 4.46 -0.36
CA VAL A 169 -26.38 4.12 1.06
C VAL A 169 -27.22 2.86 1.28
N ASP A 170 -28.20 2.58 0.40
CA ASP A 170 -28.94 1.31 0.40
C ASP A 170 -27.97 0.13 0.21
N SER A 171 -27.06 0.21 -0.77
CA SER A 171 -26.02 -0.81 -0.95
C SER A 171 -25.05 -0.92 0.24
N LEU A 172 -24.69 0.20 0.88
CA LEU A 172 -23.85 0.17 2.09
C LEU A 172 -24.52 -0.54 3.26
N LEU A 173 -25.84 -0.39 3.43
CA LEU A 173 -26.61 -1.06 4.47
C LEU A 173 -26.72 -2.57 4.22
N GLU A 174 -26.81 -2.99 2.95
CA GLU A 174 -26.72 -4.41 2.56
C GLU A 174 -25.34 -5.01 2.87
N MET A 175 -24.26 -4.24 2.66
CA MET A 175 -22.89 -4.66 2.97
C MET A 175 -22.61 -4.72 4.48
N THR A 176 -23.07 -3.72 5.25
CA THR A 176 -22.79 -3.60 6.69
C THR A 176 -23.84 -2.75 7.41
N ASP A 177 -24.83 -3.42 7.99
CA ASP A 177 -25.92 -2.82 8.77
C ASP A 177 -25.53 -2.32 10.18
N ARG A 178 -24.37 -2.72 10.71
CA ARG A 178 -23.91 -2.39 12.09
C ARG A 178 -22.93 -1.24 12.18
N ASN A 179 -22.44 -0.72 11.06
CA ASN A 179 -21.44 0.34 11.09
C ASN A 179 -22.10 1.69 11.43
N LYS A 180 -21.66 2.31 12.53
CA LYS A 180 -22.22 3.58 13.03
C LYS A 180 -22.14 4.72 12.00
N GLU A 181 -21.05 4.81 11.24
CA GLU A 181 -20.89 5.85 10.22
C GLU A 181 -21.83 5.63 9.03
N VAL A 182 -22.09 4.39 8.65
CA VAL A 182 -23.06 4.04 7.60
C VAL A 182 -24.48 4.39 8.05
N LEU A 183 -24.85 4.02 9.28
CA LEU A 183 -26.16 4.37 9.85
C LEU A 183 -26.35 5.88 9.96
N LYS A 184 -25.30 6.63 10.33
CA LYS A 184 -25.33 8.08 10.37
C LYS A 184 -25.57 8.70 8.99
N LEU A 185 -24.84 8.23 7.97
CA LEU A 185 -25.04 8.65 6.58
C LEU A 185 -26.44 8.29 6.08
N ALA A 186 -26.95 7.11 6.42
CA ALA A 186 -28.30 6.67 6.04
C ALA A 186 -29.38 7.60 6.62
N VAL A 187 -29.29 7.95 7.90
CA VAL A 187 -30.20 8.89 8.54
C VAL A 187 -30.16 10.25 7.82
N GLU A 188 -28.98 10.79 7.55
CA GLU A 188 -28.82 12.08 6.88
C GLU A 188 -29.44 12.06 5.47
N ILE A 189 -29.12 11.04 4.68
CA ILE A 189 -29.58 10.88 3.30
C ILE A 189 -31.10 10.64 3.24
N TYR A 190 -31.65 9.77 4.09
CA TYR A 190 -33.08 9.49 4.09
C TYR A 190 -33.90 10.70 4.57
N MET A 191 -33.41 11.42 5.58
CA MET A 191 -34.04 12.66 6.02
C MET A 191 -34.06 13.73 4.91
N GLN A 192 -32.94 13.92 4.21
CA GLN A 192 -32.85 14.93 3.15
C GLN A 192 -33.63 14.53 1.88
N SER A 193 -33.67 13.24 1.57
CA SER A 193 -34.44 12.70 0.44
C SER A 193 -35.91 12.43 0.75
N LYS A 194 -36.37 12.71 1.98
CA LYS A 194 -37.72 12.41 2.49
C LYS A 194 -38.09 10.93 2.36
N ALA A 195 -37.12 10.04 2.41
CA ALA A 195 -37.36 8.60 2.34
C ALA A 195 -37.75 8.03 3.72
N TYR A 196 -38.84 8.56 4.32
CA TYR A 196 -39.20 8.25 5.70
C TYR A 196 -39.52 6.78 5.93
N GLN A 197 -40.10 6.09 4.95
CA GLN A 197 -40.33 4.64 5.04
C GLN A 197 -39.02 3.83 5.11
N ALA A 198 -37.99 4.24 4.37
CA ALA A 198 -36.68 3.59 4.44
C ALA A 198 -36.00 3.88 5.79
N LEU A 199 -36.18 5.09 6.32
CA LEU A 199 -35.68 5.48 7.64
C LEU A 199 -36.35 4.68 8.77
N ASP A 200 -37.67 4.47 8.69
CA ASP A 200 -38.44 3.67 9.64
C ASP A 200 -37.91 2.22 9.75
N ASN A 201 -37.64 1.60 8.59
CA ASN A 201 -37.10 0.24 8.51
C ASN A 201 -35.75 0.06 9.24
N ILE A 202 -34.97 1.13 9.40
CA ILE A 202 -33.66 1.08 10.05
C ILE A 202 -33.66 1.62 11.49
N LEU A 203 -34.79 2.06 12.04
CA LEU A 203 -34.86 2.64 13.40
C LEU A 203 -34.39 1.66 14.49
N ASP A 204 -34.79 0.39 14.42
CA ASP A 204 -34.35 -0.65 15.37
C ASP A 204 -32.82 -0.87 15.30
N LEU A 205 -32.24 -0.82 14.10
CA LEU A 205 -30.78 -0.90 13.91
C LEU A 205 -30.07 0.30 14.53
N ILE A 206 -30.60 1.51 14.31
CA ILE A 206 -30.07 2.75 14.89
C ILE A 206 -30.11 2.67 16.41
N GLN A 207 -31.22 2.24 17.00
CA GLN A 207 -31.38 2.10 18.44
C GLN A 207 -30.36 1.11 19.03
N ARG A 208 -30.22 -0.07 18.42
CA ARG A 208 -29.28 -1.12 18.85
C ARG A 208 -27.82 -0.71 18.70
N SER A 209 -27.49 0.11 17.71
CA SER A 209 -26.12 0.57 17.47
C SER A 209 -25.61 1.54 18.54
N GLY A 210 -26.50 2.18 19.30
CA GLY A 210 -26.14 3.25 20.23
C GLY A 210 -25.43 4.39 19.52
N LEU A 211 -25.90 4.76 18.31
CA LEU A 211 -25.41 5.91 17.54
C LEU A 211 -25.83 7.23 18.19
N TYR A 212 -27.05 7.29 18.70
CA TYR A 212 -27.66 8.46 19.32
C TYR A 212 -27.93 8.20 20.80
N SER A 213 -27.93 9.27 21.60
CA SER A 213 -28.49 9.22 22.94
C SER A 213 -30.01 8.92 22.90
N PRO A 214 -30.62 8.42 24.00
CA PRO A 214 -32.05 8.12 24.00
C PRO A 214 -32.95 9.30 23.62
N ASP A 215 -32.54 10.53 23.96
CA ASP A 215 -33.29 11.74 23.65
C ASP A 215 -33.13 12.14 22.17
N GLU A 216 -31.93 12.07 21.61
CA GLU A 216 -31.69 12.30 20.18
C GLU A 216 -32.39 11.26 19.30
N PHE A 217 -32.40 9.99 19.73
CA PHE A 217 -33.10 8.92 19.03
C PHE A 217 -34.61 9.20 18.93
N LYS A 218 -35.23 9.64 20.04
CA LYS A 218 -36.65 10.05 20.02
C LYS A 218 -36.93 11.18 19.04
N VAL A 219 -36.01 12.15 18.92
CA VAL A 219 -36.15 13.24 17.94
C VAL A 219 -36.13 12.70 16.51
N VAL A 220 -35.22 11.77 16.19
CA VAL A 220 -35.18 11.13 14.86
C VAL A 220 -36.47 10.33 14.63
N GLN A 221 -36.91 9.53 15.59
CA GLN A 221 -38.14 8.75 15.52
C GLN A 221 -39.37 9.62 15.25
N LEU A 222 -39.57 10.68 16.04
CA LEU A 222 -40.70 11.60 15.87
C LEU A 222 -40.69 12.28 14.49
N LYS A 223 -39.51 12.63 13.97
CA LYS A 223 -39.40 13.20 12.62
C LYS A 223 -39.77 12.19 11.54
N THR A 224 -39.36 10.93 11.69
CA THR A 224 -39.74 9.84 10.78
C THR A 224 -41.25 9.62 10.79
N GLU A 225 -41.84 9.52 11.99
CA GLU A 225 -43.29 9.31 12.17
C GLU A 225 -44.11 10.47 11.57
N ASN A 226 -43.72 11.72 11.83
CA ASN A 226 -44.38 12.89 11.24
C ASN A 226 -44.25 12.91 9.71
N GLY A 227 -43.07 12.57 9.18
CA GLY A 227 -42.85 12.50 7.73
C GLY A 227 -43.71 11.43 7.05
N LEU A 228 -43.94 10.29 7.70
CA LEU A 228 -44.85 9.24 7.21
C LEU A 228 -46.33 9.65 7.23
N LEU A 229 -46.72 10.56 8.13
CA LEU A 229 -48.09 11.09 8.19
C LEU A 229 -48.34 12.13 7.09
N ASP A 230 -47.34 12.95 6.76
CA ASP A 230 -47.41 13.96 5.70
C ASP A 230 -47.46 13.36 4.28
N GLU A 231 -47.05 12.09 4.11
CA GLU A 231 -47.06 11.37 2.83
C GLU A 231 -48.38 10.61 2.53
N LYS A 232 -49.32 10.56 3.49
CA LYS A 232 -50.63 9.92 3.33
C LYS A 232 -51.71 10.90 2.89
#